data_AF-A0A6A3XLS1-F1
#
_entry.id   AF-A0A6A3XLS1-F1
#
_cell.length_a   1.000
_cell.length_b   1.000
_cell.length_c   1.000
_cell.angle_alpha   90.00
_cell.angle_beta   90.00
_cell.angle_gamma   90.00
#
_symmetry.space_group_name_H-M   'P 1'
#
loop_
_entity.id
_entity.type
_entity.pdbx_description
1 polymer ?
#
loop_
_entity_poly.entity_id
_entity_poly.type
_entity_poly.pdbx_seq_one_letter_code
_entity_poly.pdbx_strand_id
1 'polypeptide(L)'
;MGWYEYDSETGYDYYEPSWFYAVAVGRRTGIFTSHEEAVEQVHGFPSFRMRKFNDYEEARDYLEEFDIFCESLTEDGSQEREVEEEDPEGENGTDSWFYAVAVGRTTGIFLDFEDARDQIYGYPRSRMEKFLDYDEAEKYIEKIQILYEEEEEKEEEERRRPSVWFYAVAVGRSTGVYMNYQEAVEQVHGFSGFRMKKFGDYEEAEAYIAFNQVYSSDEEENEGEEEEEPEEKDIWYYAVAVGRSTGVYTDWQVARAQVHGYSGFRMKKFLDYSEAQEYIGNNCVYYGEDEEEKNDEDDEEELEQEQVWYYAVAVGRRVGIYTSRDDALEQVYQYPNFRLKKFLDYSEAQEYIDTNREYCGNEGWEESDGESEDMEKEETWFYAVAVGRHTGIYTSHDDAIEQVHGYPGFRMKKFLDYDEAEEYIDFNQVYSSEEDWGSESEPEEEVESWYYAVGVGRSIGVYTDWQIALNQVHGYPGFRMKKFLDLSEAWQYVRQSKNY
;
A
#
# COMPACT_ATOMS: atom_id res chain seq x y z
N MET A 1 50.63 30.44 7.25
CA MET A 1 51.71 30.66 8.25
C MET A 1 52.40 29.32 8.49
N GLY A 2 53.60 29.12 7.93
CA GLY A 2 54.40 27.90 8.17
C GLY A 2 55.14 27.99 9.50
N TRP A 3 55.30 26.85 10.18
CA TRP A 3 56.12 26.75 11.39
C TRP A 3 57.52 26.23 11.04
N TYR A 4 58.53 26.82 11.68
CA TYR A 4 59.92 26.39 11.54
C TYR A 4 60.25 25.40 12.66
N GLU A 5 60.50 24.14 12.31
CA GLU A 5 61.23 23.22 13.20
C GLU A 5 62.72 23.32 12.91
N TYR A 6 63.49 23.53 13.98
CA TYR A 6 64.95 23.68 13.91
C TYR A 6 65.59 22.30 14.01
N ASP A 7 66.05 21.77 12.88
CA ASP A 7 66.95 20.62 12.85
C ASP A 7 68.40 21.11 12.64
N SER A 8 69.31 20.61 13.50
CA SER A 8 70.65 21.17 13.70
C SER A 8 71.73 20.68 12.72
N GLU A 9 71.39 19.77 11.80
CA GLU A 9 72.36 19.15 10.88
C GLU A 9 72.10 19.44 9.39
N THR A 10 70.88 19.86 9.02
CA THR A 10 70.51 20.21 7.64
C THR A 10 69.63 21.45 7.70
N GLY A 11 70.10 22.57 7.14
CA GLY A 11 69.39 23.85 7.21
C GLY A 11 67.92 23.79 6.78
N TYR A 12 67.15 24.79 7.24
CA TYR A 12 65.71 24.97 7.07
C TYR A 12 65.10 24.27 5.83
N ASP A 13 64.40 23.16 6.05
CA ASP A 13 63.58 22.52 5.03
C ASP A 13 62.18 23.13 5.06
N TYR A 14 61.79 23.74 3.95
CA TYR A 14 60.50 24.39 3.77
C TYR A 14 59.47 23.32 3.36
N TYR A 15 58.63 22.89 4.30
CA TYR A 15 57.54 21.98 4.01
C TYR A 15 56.33 22.77 3.54
N GLU A 16 56.09 22.80 2.22
CA GLU A 16 54.81 23.21 1.67
C GLU A 16 53.75 22.14 2.00
N PRO A 17 52.71 22.47 2.78
CA PRO A 17 51.64 21.53 3.05
C PRO A 17 50.96 21.17 1.73
N SER A 18 50.83 19.88 1.45
CA SER A 18 50.28 19.41 0.17
C SER A 18 48.78 19.65 0.02
N TRP A 19 48.07 19.96 1.11
CA TRP A 19 46.62 20.15 1.14
C TRP A 19 46.20 21.10 2.27
N PHE A 20 45.21 21.94 1.97
CA PHE A 20 44.52 22.83 2.90
C PHE A 20 43.07 22.37 3.05
N TYR A 21 42.55 22.32 4.27
CA TYR A 21 41.19 21.87 4.59
C TYR A 21 40.41 23.06 5.15
N ALA A 22 39.48 23.61 4.37
CA ALA A 22 38.63 24.71 4.80
C ALA A 22 37.37 24.15 5.46
N VAL A 23 37.13 24.52 6.72
CA VAL A 23 35.92 24.18 7.47
C VAL A 23 35.05 25.43 7.55
N ALA A 24 33.96 25.42 6.78
CA ALA A 24 32.98 26.51 6.68
C ALA A 24 31.92 26.41 7.79
N VAL A 25 31.53 25.19 8.17
CA VAL A 25 30.60 24.93 9.29
C VAL A 25 31.15 23.81 10.15
N GLY A 26 31.41 24.11 11.43
CA GLY A 26 31.96 23.17 12.40
C GLY A 26 32.21 23.86 13.75
N ARG A 27 32.80 23.13 14.71
CA ARG A 27 33.14 23.65 16.04
C ARG A 27 34.11 24.83 15.99
N ARG A 28 35.04 24.82 15.03
CA ARG A 28 35.93 25.92 14.69
C ARG A 28 36.01 26.01 13.17
N THR A 29 35.67 27.17 12.65
CA THR A 29 35.75 27.49 11.22
C THR A 29 37.13 28.04 10.87
N GLY A 30 37.57 27.80 9.64
CA GLY A 30 38.89 28.24 9.16
C GLY A 30 39.61 27.19 8.32
N ILE A 31 40.86 27.49 7.95
CA ILE A 31 41.69 26.64 7.09
C ILE A 31 42.71 25.90 7.94
N PHE A 32 42.71 24.57 7.82
CA PHE A 32 43.59 23.65 8.53
C PHE A 32 44.57 23.01 7.54
N THR A 33 45.80 22.75 7.95
CA THR A 33 46.82 22.07 7.11
C THR A 33 46.89 20.57 7.39
N SER A 34 46.11 20.07 8.36
CA SER A 34 46.03 18.66 8.74
C SER A 34 44.60 18.15 8.63
N HIS A 35 44.43 16.98 8.00
CA HIS A 35 43.13 16.34 7.82
C HIS A 35 42.48 15.95 9.15
N GLU A 36 43.27 15.38 10.06
CA GLU A 36 42.78 14.92 11.37
C GLU A 36 42.25 16.08 12.21
N GLU A 37 42.91 17.24 12.15
CA GLU A 37 42.50 18.45 12.86
C GLU A 37 41.18 19.02 12.31
N ALA A 38 41.01 19.01 10.99
CA ALA A 38 39.79 19.47 10.33
C ALA A 38 38.60 18.55 10.61
N VAL A 39 38.82 17.23 10.60
CA VAL A 39 37.79 16.21 10.90
C VAL A 39 37.29 16.34 12.34
N GLU A 40 38.18 16.63 13.30
CA GLU A 40 37.79 16.86 14.70
C GLU A 40 36.84 18.05 14.86
N GLN A 41 36.95 19.07 14.00
CA GLN A 41 36.06 20.23 14.05
C GLN A 41 34.64 19.91 13.54
N VAL A 42 34.50 18.95 12.63
CA VAL A 42 33.22 18.65 11.97
C VAL A 42 32.51 17.42 12.54
N HIS A 43 33.26 16.50 13.16
CA HIS A 43 32.70 15.25 13.66
C HIS A 43 31.63 15.48 14.74
N GLY A 44 30.40 15.06 14.44
CA GLY A 44 29.24 15.21 15.31
C GLY A 44 28.63 16.63 15.35
N PHE A 45 28.99 17.50 14.41
CA PHE A 45 28.34 18.80 14.23
C PHE A 45 27.28 18.68 13.11
N PRO A 46 25.99 18.98 13.36
CA PRO A 46 24.96 18.95 12.33
C PRO A 46 25.26 19.93 11.20
N SER A 47 25.01 19.54 9.95
CA SER A 47 25.18 20.38 8.76
C SER A 47 26.60 20.94 8.58
N PHE A 48 27.63 20.17 8.96
CA PHE A 48 29.02 20.57 8.76
C PHE A 48 29.35 20.73 7.28
N ARG A 49 30.20 21.72 6.96
CA ARG A 49 30.69 21.98 5.59
C ARG A 49 32.21 22.07 5.65
N MET A 50 32.88 21.15 4.96
CA MET A 50 34.34 21.10 4.87
C MET A 50 34.78 20.67 3.49
N ARG A 51 35.80 21.33 2.94
CA ARG A 51 36.37 21.03 1.63
C ARG A 51 37.89 21.10 1.66
N LYS A 52 38.56 20.29 0.84
CA LYS A 52 40.03 20.27 0.71
C LYS A 52 40.48 20.96 -0.58
N PHE A 53 41.59 21.67 -0.52
CA PHE A 53 42.15 22.48 -1.60
C PHE A 53 43.66 22.24 -1.69
N ASN A 54 44.20 22.36 -2.89
CA ASN A 54 45.66 22.31 -3.09
C ASN A 54 46.32 23.65 -2.76
N ASP A 55 45.56 24.74 -2.87
CA ASP A 55 46.03 26.11 -2.69
C ASP A 55 45.33 26.79 -1.51
N TYR A 56 46.06 27.65 -0.82
CA TYR A 56 45.54 28.37 0.35
C TYR A 56 44.58 29.48 -0.05
N GLU A 57 44.79 30.15 -1.19
CA GLU A 57 43.88 31.20 -1.66
C GLU A 57 42.54 30.61 -2.08
N GLU A 58 42.53 29.47 -2.78
CA GLU A 58 41.28 28.75 -3.09
C GLU A 58 40.50 28.34 -1.83
N ALA A 59 41.22 27.88 -0.79
CA ALA A 59 40.60 27.54 0.49
C ALA A 59 40.02 28.74 1.24
N ARG A 60 40.62 29.93 1.06
CA ARG A 60 40.13 31.20 1.63
C ARG A 60 38.92 31.70 0.87
N ASP A 61 38.98 31.69 -0.46
CA ASP A 61 37.90 32.17 -1.32
C ASP A 61 36.62 31.34 -1.10
N TYR A 62 36.75 30.03 -0.87
CA TYR A 62 35.64 29.16 -0.45
C TYR A 62 34.98 29.59 0.88
N LEU A 63 35.76 30.07 1.84
CA LEU A 63 35.23 30.56 3.12
C LEU A 63 34.59 31.94 2.97
N GLU A 64 35.17 32.83 2.16
CA GLU A 64 34.60 34.14 1.85
C GLU A 64 33.29 34.03 1.06
N GLU A 65 33.24 33.14 0.07
CA GLU A 65 32.01 32.82 -0.68
C GLU A 65 30.91 32.28 0.24
N PHE A 66 31.29 31.43 1.20
CA PHE A 66 30.35 30.89 2.17
C PHE A 66 29.84 31.94 3.17
N ASP A 67 30.68 32.91 3.57
CA ASP A 67 30.27 34.03 4.44
C ASP A 67 29.30 34.97 3.70
N ILE A 68 29.54 35.27 2.43
CA ILE A 68 28.65 36.08 1.57
C ILE A 68 27.28 35.40 1.41
N PHE A 69 27.27 34.07 1.21
CA PHE A 69 26.05 33.29 1.16
C PHE A 69 25.25 33.36 2.47
N CYS A 70 25.92 33.33 3.63
CA CYS A 70 25.27 33.47 4.93
C CYS A 70 24.77 34.89 5.22
N GLU A 71 25.51 35.93 4.82
CA GLU A 71 25.08 37.34 4.97
C GLU A 71 23.82 37.63 4.14
N SER A 72 23.70 37.06 2.93
CA SER A 72 22.53 37.18 2.05
C SER A 72 21.23 36.59 2.61
N LEU A 73 21.33 35.70 3.61
CA LEU A 73 20.18 35.08 4.29
C LEU A 73 19.75 35.86 5.55
N THR A 74 20.46 36.93 5.93
CA THR A 74 20.18 37.68 7.17
C THR A 74 19.77 39.14 6.98
N GLU A 75 19.85 39.70 5.76
CA GLU A 75 19.47 41.09 5.49
C GLU A 75 18.00 41.26 5.09
N ASP A 76 17.10 41.00 6.03
CA ASP A 76 15.81 41.71 6.06
C ASP A 76 15.98 43.00 6.88
N GLY A 77 16.37 44.06 6.18
CA GLY A 77 16.14 45.46 6.58
C GLY A 77 17.30 46.20 7.26
N SER A 78 18.07 46.99 6.51
CA SER A 78 18.01 48.47 6.56
C SER A 78 19.05 49.18 5.68
N GLN A 79 18.53 50.07 4.82
CA GLN A 79 19.12 51.29 4.24
C GLN A 79 20.28 51.22 3.22
N GLU A 80 19.87 51.50 1.98
CA GLU A 80 20.50 52.34 0.93
C GLU A 80 22.03 52.44 0.91
N ARG A 81 22.61 51.86 -0.16
CA ARG A 81 23.69 52.53 -0.89
C ARG A 81 23.68 52.12 -2.37
N GLU A 82 23.38 53.10 -3.21
CA GLU A 82 23.63 53.08 -4.66
C GLU A 82 25.13 52.87 -4.92
N VAL A 83 25.51 51.82 -5.67
CA VAL A 83 26.67 51.84 -6.57
C VAL A 83 26.37 51.04 -7.83
N GLU A 84 26.42 51.80 -8.91
CA GLU A 84 26.42 51.57 -10.36
C GLU A 84 26.72 50.17 -10.92
N GLU A 85 25.95 49.86 -11.96
CA GLU A 85 26.10 48.76 -12.92
C GLU A 85 27.50 48.66 -13.53
N GLU A 86 28.06 47.45 -13.58
CA GLU A 86 28.76 46.96 -14.77
C GLU A 86 28.37 45.49 -15.00
N ASP A 87 27.67 45.28 -16.10
CA ASP A 87 27.32 44.00 -16.71
C ASP A 87 28.57 43.42 -17.39
N PRO A 88 28.92 42.14 -17.14
CA PRO A 88 29.50 41.34 -18.20
C PRO A 88 28.74 40.02 -18.36
N GLU A 89 27.91 40.00 -19.39
CA GLU A 89 27.72 38.91 -20.35
C GLU A 89 28.02 37.48 -19.84
N GLY A 90 26.95 36.82 -19.40
CA GLY A 90 26.60 35.46 -19.82
C GLY A 90 27.49 34.31 -19.37
N GLU A 91 27.11 33.67 -18.27
CA GLU A 91 27.35 32.23 -18.06
C GLU A 91 26.10 31.58 -17.45
N ASN A 92 25.58 30.61 -18.22
CA ASN A 92 24.53 29.63 -17.95
C ASN A 92 23.94 29.63 -16.53
N GLY A 93 22.66 30.03 -16.41
CA GLY A 93 21.83 29.61 -15.29
C GLY A 93 21.74 28.09 -15.29
N THR A 94 22.58 27.43 -14.51
CA THR A 94 22.44 26.01 -14.25
C THR A 94 21.23 25.87 -13.35
N ASP A 95 20.12 25.40 -13.89
CA ASP A 95 19.00 24.85 -13.14
C ASP A 95 19.53 23.69 -12.29
N SER A 96 20.09 24.02 -11.12
CA SER A 96 20.70 23.05 -10.21
C SER A 96 19.57 22.34 -9.49
N TRP A 97 19.22 21.15 -9.95
CA TRP A 97 18.23 20.31 -9.28
C TRP A 97 18.71 19.86 -7.90
N PHE A 98 17.80 19.85 -6.93
CA PHE A 98 17.98 19.29 -5.60
C PHE A 98 17.47 17.84 -5.60
N TYR A 99 18.33 16.88 -5.30
CA TYR A 99 17.99 15.46 -5.23
C TYR A 99 17.70 15.07 -3.78
N ALA A 100 16.43 14.90 -3.45
CA ALA A 100 15.98 14.52 -2.11
C ALA A 100 15.98 13.00 -1.98
N VAL A 101 16.92 12.44 -1.20
CA VAL A 101 16.95 11.02 -0.84
C VAL A 101 16.22 10.86 0.48
N ALA A 102 14.98 10.40 0.39
CA ALA A 102 14.15 10.13 1.57
C ALA A 102 14.49 8.79 2.22
N VAL A 103 14.89 7.79 1.42
CA VAL A 103 15.26 6.46 1.92
C VAL A 103 16.49 5.96 1.19
N GLY A 104 17.57 5.73 1.93
CA GLY A 104 18.87 5.31 1.41
C GLY A 104 19.87 5.09 2.54
N ARG A 105 21.14 4.86 2.18
CA ARG A 105 22.25 4.75 3.14
C ARG A 105 22.43 6.03 3.96
N THR A 106 22.27 7.18 3.31
CA THR A 106 22.15 8.48 3.96
C THR A 106 20.94 9.20 3.37
N THR A 107 20.15 9.83 4.25
CA THR A 107 18.96 10.59 3.89
C THR A 107 19.27 12.08 3.92
N GLY A 108 18.75 12.83 2.96
CA GLY A 108 19.03 14.26 2.84
C GLY A 108 18.88 14.78 1.41
N ILE A 109 19.18 16.05 1.24
CA ILE A 109 19.13 16.74 -0.05
C ILE A 109 20.55 16.85 -0.61
N PHE A 110 20.73 16.35 -1.82
CA PHE A 110 22.00 16.32 -2.53
C PHE A 110 21.94 17.27 -3.72
N LEU A 111 23.06 17.94 -4.01
CA LEU A 111 23.18 18.84 -5.17
C LEU A 111 23.67 18.10 -6.42
N ASP A 112 24.29 16.94 -6.23
CA ASP A 112 24.81 16.10 -7.31
C ASP A 112 24.03 14.79 -7.41
N PHE A 113 23.71 14.39 -8.65
CA PHE A 113 22.94 13.18 -8.91
C PHE A 113 23.73 11.90 -8.60
N GLU A 114 25.04 11.88 -8.85
CA GLU A 114 25.86 10.70 -8.63
C GLU A 114 25.97 10.41 -7.14
N ASP A 115 26.19 11.45 -6.32
CA ASP A 115 26.20 11.36 -4.87
C ASP A 115 24.87 10.83 -4.31
N ALA A 116 23.73 11.34 -4.83
CA ALA A 116 22.39 10.90 -4.43
C ALA A 116 22.12 9.44 -4.85
N ARG A 117 22.50 9.07 -6.07
CA ARG A 117 22.36 7.73 -6.62
C ARG A 117 23.12 6.69 -5.79
N ASP A 118 24.33 7.03 -5.35
CA ASP A 118 25.15 6.12 -4.55
C ASP A 118 24.53 5.84 -3.16
N GLN A 119 23.68 6.74 -2.65
CA GLN A 119 22.94 6.50 -1.41
C GLN A 119 21.82 5.47 -1.58
N ILE A 120 21.19 5.43 -2.75
CA ILE A 120 20.05 4.55 -3.04
C ILE A 120 20.47 3.22 -3.69
N TYR A 121 21.61 3.18 -4.38
CA TYR A 121 22.01 2.02 -5.16
C TYR A 121 22.17 0.76 -4.31
N GLY A 122 21.30 -0.23 -4.54
CA GLY A 122 21.28 -1.49 -3.80
C GLY A 122 20.73 -1.39 -2.38
N TYR A 123 20.12 -0.26 -2.00
CA TYR A 123 19.44 -0.10 -0.72
C TYR A 123 17.96 -0.52 -0.84
N PRO A 124 17.46 -1.48 -0.03
CA PRO A 124 16.08 -1.92 -0.10
C PRO A 124 15.09 -0.78 0.13
N ARG A 125 14.01 -0.73 -0.68
CA ARG A 125 12.96 0.30 -0.60
C ARG A 125 13.52 1.73 -0.68
N SER A 126 14.62 1.97 -1.39
CA SER A 126 15.15 3.32 -1.57
C SER A 126 14.18 4.24 -2.30
N ARG A 127 14.07 5.49 -1.86
CA ARG A 127 13.22 6.52 -2.48
C ARG A 127 14.01 7.82 -2.65
N MET A 128 14.00 8.35 -3.87
CA MET A 128 14.62 9.62 -4.23
C MET A 128 13.76 10.34 -5.26
N GLU A 129 13.69 11.66 -5.14
CA GLU A 129 13.05 12.54 -6.12
C GLU A 129 13.87 13.82 -6.31
N LYS A 130 13.71 14.49 -7.44
CA LYS A 130 14.44 15.71 -7.77
C LYS A 130 13.49 16.91 -7.79
N PHE A 131 13.95 18.04 -7.26
CA PHE A 131 13.17 19.26 -7.08
C PHE A 131 13.95 20.46 -7.60
N LEU A 132 13.23 21.50 -7.99
CA LEU A 132 13.83 22.80 -8.34
C LEU A 132 14.04 23.68 -7.11
N ASP A 133 13.31 23.40 -6.03
CA ASP A 133 13.33 24.17 -4.79
C ASP A 133 13.75 23.30 -3.59
N TYR A 134 14.51 23.89 -2.67
CA TYR A 134 15.01 23.21 -1.48
C TYR A 134 13.88 22.89 -0.50
N ASP A 135 12.93 23.82 -0.33
CA ASP A 135 11.82 23.64 0.61
C ASP A 135 10.86 22.53 0.14
N GLU A 136 10.70 22.35 -1.17
CA GLU A 136 9.95 21.22 -1.75
C GLU A 136 10.67 19.89 -1.50
N ALA A 137 11.99 19.86 -1.67
CA ALA A 137 12.81 18.69 -1.39
C ALA A 137 12.77 18.27 0.08
N GLU A 138 12.75 19.22 1.03
CA GLU A 138 12.66 18.93 2.46
C GLU A 138 11.29 18.33 2.83
N LYS A 139 10.21 18.92 2.32
CA LYS A 139 8.84 18.41 2.52
C LYS A 139 8.65 17.01 1.98
N TYR A 140 9.30 16.68 0.86
CA TYR A 140 9.27 15.33 0.31
C TYR A 140 9.89 14.32 1.28
N ILE A 141 11.06 14.62 1.86
CA ILE A 141 11.73 13.74 2.82
C ILE A 141 10.87 13.54 4.06
N GLU A 142 10.34 14.62 4.64
CA GLU A 142 9.46 14.55 5.83
C GLU A 142 8.21 13.71 5.56
N LYS A 143 7.54 13.95 4.41
CA LYS A 143 6.36 13.20 4.00
C LYS A 143 6.64 11.70 3.87
N ILE A 144 7.76 11.34 3.24
CA ILE A 144 8.13 9.94 3.05
C ILE A 144 8.51 9.31 4.40
N GLN A 145 9.20 10.02 5.28
CA GLN A 145 9.55 9.51 6.61
C GLN A 145 8.30 9.13 7.42
N ILE A 146 7.28 9.99 7.42
CA ILE A 146 5.98 9.72 8.08
C ILE A 146 5.29 8.51 7.47
N LEU A 147 5.30 8.39 6.14
CA LEU A 147 4.70 7.23 5.46
C LEU A 147 5.36 5.91 5.86
N TYR A 148 6.68 5.90 6.10
CA TYR A 148 7.37 4.68 6.55
C TYR A 148 6.99 4.32 7.98
N GLU A 149 6.86 5.30 8.87
CA GLU A 149 6.38 5.08 10.24
C GLU A 149 4.96 4.48 10.23
N GLU A 150 4.05 5.03 9.41
CA GLU A 150 2.69 4.47 9.25
C GLU A 150 2.66 3.07 8.62
N GLU A 151 3.55 2.80 7.65
CA GLU A 151 3.68 1.46 7.03
C GLU A 151 4.24 0.44 8.05
N GLU A 152 5.24 0.80 8.86
CA GLU A 152 5.77 -0.07 9.91
C GLU A 152 4.73 -0.37 11.01
N GLU A 153 3.96 0.63 11.46
CA GLU A 153 2.87 0.41 12.43
C GLU A 153 1.80 -0.56 11.90
N LYS A 154 1.45 -0.47 10.61
CA LYS A 154 0.52 -1.40 9.96
C LYS A 154 1.11 -2.81 9.84
N GLU A 155 2.37 -2.94 9.43
CA GLU A 155 3.05 -4.23 9.36
C GLU A 155 3.13 -4.88 10.77
N GLU A 156 3.38 -4.10 11.82
CA GLU A 156 3.32 -4.57 13.21
C GLU A 156 1.89 -4.98 13.62
N GLU A 157 0.87 -4.20 13.30
CA GLU A 157 -0.52 -4.56 13.59
C GLU A 157 -0.91 -5.86 12.87
N GLU A 158 -0.51 -6.03 11.61
CA GLU A 158 -0.73 -7.26 10.87
C GLU A 158 0.02 -8.46 11.46
N ARG A 159 1.25 -8.27 11.96
CA ARG A 159 1.96 -9.32 12.71
C ARG A 159 1.29 -9.65 14.04
N ARG A 160 0.65 -8.67 14.67
CA ARG A 160 -0.13 -8.87 15.91
C ARG A 160 -1.49 -9.50 15.65
N ARG A 161 -2.02 -9.41 14.43
CA ARG A 161 -3.26 -10.08 14.06
C ARG A 161 -3.04 -11.60 14.12
N PRO A 162 -3.88 -12.31 14.87
CA PRO A 162 -3.73 -13.74 15.04
C PRO A 162 -3.96 -14.45 13.70
N SER A 163 -3.00 -15.28 13.30
CA SER A 163 -3.06 -16.06 12.06
C SER A 163 -4.14 -17.16 12.11
N VAL A 164 -4.67 -17.49 13.29
CA VAL A 164 -5.69 -18.53 13.52
C VAL A 164 -6.73 -18.00 14.50
N TRP A 165 -8.01 -18.22 14.21
CA TRP A 165 -9.11 -17.89 15.13
C TRP A 165 -9.51 -19.10 15.97
N PHE A 166 -9.76 -18.87 17.26
CA PHE A 166 -10.27 -19.84 18.21
C PHE A 166 -11.74 -19.55 18.52
N TYR A 167 -12.62 -20.53 18.34
CA TYR A 167 -14.05 -20.43 18.60
C TYR A 167 -14.38 -21.14 19.90
N ALA A 168 -14.64 -20.37 20.95
CA ALA A 168 -15.00 -20.89 22.26
C ALA A 168 -16.50 -21.14 22.34
N VAL A 169 -16.91 -22.40 22.56
CA VAL A 169 -18.30 -22.78 22.85
C VAL A 169 -18.40 -23.04 24.35
N ALA A 170 -19.00 -22.09 25.07
CA ALA A 170 -19.17 -22.19 26.51
C ALA A 170 -20.47 -22.93 26.89
N VAL A 171 -21.52 -22.78 26.08
CA VAL A 171 -22.81 -23.48 26.27
C VAL A 171 -23.25 -24.02 24.92
N GLY A 172 -23.41 -25.34 24.81
CA GLY A 172 -23.75 -26.06 23.60
C GLY A 172 -23.73 -27.58 23.82
N ARG A 173 -23.87 -28.36 22.75
CA ARG A 173 -23.84 -29.84 22.80
C ARG A 173 -22.50 -30.39 23.25
N SER A 174 -21.40 -29.71 22.92
CA SER A 174 -20.05 -30.03 23.41
C SER A 174 -19.30 -28.72 23.64
N THR A 175 -18.94 -28.48 24.90
CA THR A 175 -18.20 -27.29 25.32
C THR A 175 -16.71 -27.47 25.03
N GLY A 176 -16.04 -26.40 24.62
CA GLY A 176 -14.63 -26.45 24.24
C GLY A 176 -14.22 -25.35 23.28
N VAL A 177 -12.92 -25.29 22.99
CA VAL A 177 -12.33 -24.38 22.02
C VAL A 177 -12.12 -25.12 20.70
N TYR A 178 -12.68 -24.59 19.61
CA TYR A 178 -12.60 -25.15 18.27
C TYR A 178 -11.76 -24.24 17.37
N MET A 179 -10.95 -24.81 16.49
CA MET A 179 -10.18 -24.03 15.50
C MET A 179 -10.97 -23.76 14.21
N ASN A 180 -12.11 -24.43 14.04
CA ASN A 180 -12.96 -24.33 12.85
C ASN A 180 -14.35 -23.81 13.24
N TYR A 181 -14.81 -22.77 12.53
CA TYR A 181 -16.15 -22.20 12.72
C TYR A 181 -17.25 -23.24 12.51
N GLN A 182 -17.12 -24.09 11.50
CA GLN A 182 -18.15 -25.07 11.15
C GLN A 182 -18.35 -26.08 12.29
N GLU A 183 -17.26 -26.57 12.87
CA GLU A 183 -17.30 -27.50 14.01
C GLU A 183 -17.94 -26.84 15.24
N ALA A 184 -17.60 -25.58 15.53
CA ALA A 184 -18.20 -24.83 16.64
C ALA A 184 -19.71 -24.61 16.44
N VAL A 185 -20.14 -24.29 15.22
CA VAL A 185 -21.55 -24.08 14.87
C VAL A 185 -22.36 -25.35 15.03
N GLU A 186 -21.83 -26.51 14.63
CA GLU A 186 -22.51 -27.81 14.80
C GLU A 186 -22.81 -28.11 16.28
N GLN A 187 -21.98 -27.63 17.21
CA GLN A 187 -22.22 -27.82 18.64
C GLN A 187 -23.32 -26.93 19.19
N VAL A 188 -23.52 -25.75 18.62
CA VAL A 188 -24.53 -24.79 19.11
C VAL A 188 -25.85 -24.86 18.34
N HIS A 189 -25.83 -25.40 17.12
CA HIS A 189 -26.99 -25.43 16.24
C HIS A 189 -28.14 -26.26 16.86
N GLY A 190 -29.26 -25.58 17.11
CA GLY A 190 -30.46 -26.16 17.73
C GLY A 190 -30.37 -26.36 19.24
N PHE A 191 -29.37 -25.78 19.93
CA PHE A 191 -29.30 -25.71 21.39
C PHE A 191 -29.81 -24.34 21.87
N SER A 192 -30.86 -24.31 22.70
CA SER A 192 -31.40 -23.06 23.23
C SER A 192 -30.47 -22.50 24.31
N GLY A 193 -30.16 -21.20 24.26
CA GLY A 193 -29.26 -20.57 25.24
C GLY A 193 -27.76 -20.80 24.99
N PHE A 194 -27.39 -21.20 23.77
CA PHE A 194 -25.98 -21.39 23.42
C PHE A 194 -25.15 -20.11 23.59
N ARG A 195 -23.89 -20.27 24.02
CA ARG A 195 -22.93 -19.18 24.20
C ARG A 195 -21.65 -19.52 23.46
N MET A 196 -21.38 -18.79 22.38
CA MET A 196 -20.21 -18.97 21.53
C MET A 196 -19.58 -17.62 21.18
N LYS A 197 -18.25 -17.53 21.25
CA LYS A 197 -17.48 -16.32 20.89
C LYS A 197 -16.16 -16.71 20.23
N LYS A 198 -15.65 -15.86 19.33
CA LYS A 198 -14.35 -16.03 18.68
C LYS A 198 -13.27 -15.20 19.37
N PHE A 199 -12.05 -15.73 19.41
CA PHE A 199 -10.89 -15.19 20.10
C PHE A 199 -9.63 -15.35 19.25
N GLY A 200 -8.71 -14.40 19.39
CA GLY A 200 -7.40 -14.45 18.75
C GLY A 200 -6.40 -15.36 19.45
N ASP A 201 -6.69 -15.68 20.71
CA ASP A 201 -5.80 -16.43 21.60
C ASP A 201 -6.56 -17.58 22.26
N TYR A 202 -5.87 -18.70 22.47
CA TYR A 202 -6.45 -19.92 23.04
C TYR A 202 -6.74 -19.75 24.55
N GLU A 203 -5.89 -19.06 25.30
CA GLU A 203 -6.08 -18.86 26.75
C GLU A 203 -7.28 -17.95 27.00
N GLU A 204 -7.46 -16.91 26.18
CA GLU A 204 -8.65 -16.04 26.25
C GLU A 204 -9.94 -16.82 25.95
N ALA A 205 -9.88 -17.75 24.99
CA ALA A 205 -10.99 -18.64 24.65
C ALA A 205 -11.35 -19.59 25.81
N GLU A 206 -10.36 -20.17 26.49
CA GLU A 206 -10.59 -21.02 27.67
C GLU A 206 -11.16 -20.23 28.85
N ALA A 207 -10.65 -19.02 29.11
CA ALA A 207 -11.15 -18.15 30.17
C ALA A 207 -12.64 -17.80 29.95
N TYR A 208 -13.04 -17.56 28.70
CA TYR A 208 -14.45 -17.34 28.36
C TYR A 208 -15.34 -18.54 28.66
N ILE A 209 -14.85 -19.76 28.42
CA ILE A 209 -15.59 -20.99 28.74
C ILE A 209 -15.71 -21.14 30.27
N ALA A 210 -14.61 -20.98 31.00
CA ALA A 210 -14.60 -21.08 32.46
C ALA A 210 -15.56 -20.07 33.11
N PHE A 211 -15.53 -18.82 32.66
CA PHE A 211 -16.43 -17.77 33.15
C PHE A 211 -17.90 -18.13 32.95
N ASN A 212 -18.27 -18.61 31.76
CA ASN A 212 -19.66 -18.93 31.44
C ASN A 212 -20.14 -20.28 32.01
N GLN A 213 -19.24 -21.20 32.37
CA GLN A 213 -19.59 -22.44 33.07
C GLN A 213 -20.01 -22.20 34.52
N VAL A 214 -19.36 -21.25 35.21
CA VAL A 214 -19.70 -20.88 36.60
C VAL A 214 -21.12 -20.33 36.70
N TYR A 215 -21.57 -19.56 35.70
CA TYR A 215 -22.93 -19.02 35.66
C TYR A 215 -24.02 -20.05 35.28
N SER A 216 -23.65 -21.26 34.87
CA SER A 216 -24.62 -22.27 34.42
C SER A 216 -24.90 -23.35 35.48
N SER A 217 -24.12 -23.42 36.56
CA SER A 217 -24.32 -24.40 37.64
C SER A 217 -25.26 -23.95 38.77
N ASP A 218 -25.64 -22.67 38.81
CA ASP A 218 -26.45 -22.10 39.88
C ASP A 218 -27.98 -22.16 39.60
N GLU A 219 -28.41 -22.69 38.44
CA GLU A 219 -29.83 -22.75 38.06
C GLU A 219 -30.55 -24.08 38.40
N GLU A 220 -29.87 -25.11 38.93
CA GLU A 220 -30.53 -26.41 39.21
C GLU A 220 -30.82 -26.73 40.70
N GLU A 221 -30.43 -25.90 41.67
CA GLU A 221 -30.80 -26.13 43.08
C GLU A 221 -31.17 -24.83 43.82
N ASN A 222 -32.31 -24.21 43.53
CA ASN A 222 -33.05 -23.48 44.57
C ASN A 222 -34.54 -23.25 44.24
N GLU A 223 -35.37 -24.26 44.50
CA GLU A 223 -36.74 -24.01 44.97
C GLU A 223 -36.63 -23.41 46.39
N GLY A 224 -36.56 -22.09 46.48
CA GLY A 224 -36.43 -21.40 47.76
C GLY A 224 -36.65 -19.91 47.59
N GLU A 225 -37.85 -19.48 47.92
CA GLU A 225 -38.26 -18.07 48.10
C GLU A 225 -37.22 -17.29 48.92
N GLU A 226 -36.48 -16.36 48.31
CA GLU A 226 -35.99 -15.17 49.02
C GLU A 226 -36.07 -13.96 48.07
N GLU A 227 -36.78 -12.95 48.54
CA GLU A 227 -37.04 -11.66 47.88
C GLU A 227 -35.73 -10.88 47.74
N GLU A 228 -35.27 -10.68 46.50
CA GLU A 228 -34.32 -9.59 46.19
C GLU A 228 -34.86 -8.73 45.05
N GLU A 229 -34.65 -7.43 45.20
CA GLU A 229 -35.35 -6.33 44.55
C GLU A 229 -35.32 -6.39 43.01
N PRO A 230 -36.40 -6.00 42.30
CA PRO A 230 -36.41 -6.03 40.85
C PRO A 230 -35.44 -4.98 40.30
N GLU A 231 -34.31 -5.44 39.76
CA GLU A 231 -33.51 -4.63 38.84
C GLU A 231 -34.43 -4.18 37.69
N GLU A 232 -34.62 -2.87 37.58
CA GLU A 232 -35.45 -2.22 36.56
C GLU A 232 -34.91 -2.59 35.18
N LYS A 233 -35.53 -3.59 34.55
CA LYS A 233 -35.31 -3.87 33.14
C LYS A 233 -35.72 -2.62 32.36
N ASP A 234 -34.76 -1.98 31.70
CA ASP A 234 -35.02 -0.91 30.73
C ASP A 234 -35.91 -1.47 29.59
N ILE A 235 -37.22 -1.30 29.74
CA ILE A 235 -38.20 -1.67 28.73
C ILE A 235 -38.21 -0.58 27.67
N TRP A 236 -37.82 -0.93 26.45
CA TRP A 236 -37.89 -0.01 25.31
C TRP A 236 -39.31 0.06 24.75
N TYR A 237 -39.81 1.28 24.55
CA TYR A 237 -41.09 1.57 23.92
C TYR A 237 -40.89 2.03 22.48
N TYR A 238 -41.40 1.26 21.53
CA TYR A 238 -41.36 1.53 20.09
C TYR A 238 -42.64 2.24 19.66
N ALA A 239 -42.55 3.54 19.39
CA ALA A 239 -43.63 4.37 18.90
C ALA A 239 -43.74 4.27 17.37
N VAL A 240 -44.88 3.78 16.86
CA VAL A 240 -45.20 3.77 15.43
C VAL A 240 -46.21 4.89 15.16
N ALA A 241 -45.74 5.99 14.58
CA ALA A 241 -46.56 7.14 14.24
C ALA A 241 -47.24 7.01 12.87
N VAL A 242 -46.57 6.33 11.91
CA VAL A 242 -47.13 6.01 10.58
C VAL A 242 -46.79 4.56 10.25
N GLY A 243 -47.83 3.74 10.06
CA GLY A 243 -47.72 2.32 9.75
C GLY A 243 -49.10 1.67 9.63
N ARG A 244 -49.15 0.34 9.47
CA ARG A 244 -50.43 -0.41 9.39
C ARG A 244 -51.28 -0.31 10.65
N SER A 245 -50.65 -0.20 11.81
CA SER A 245 -51.29 0.07 13.09
C SER A 245 -50.41 1.02 13.86
N THR A 246 -50.94 2.19 14.18
CA THR A 246 -50.26 3.25 14.94
C THR A 246 -50.42 3.00 16.43
N GLY A 247 -49.35 3.16 17.20
CA GLY A 247 -49.36 2.89 18.63
C GLY A 247 -47.96 2.70 19.21
N VAL A 248 -47.90 2.58 20.52
CA VAL A 248 -46.67 2.26 21.26
C VAL A 248 -46.62 0.76 21.48
N TYR A 249 -45.50 0.13 21.12
CA TYR A 249 -45.25 -1.30 21.26
C TYR A 249 -44.06 -1.53 22.18
N THR A 250 -44.13 -2.53 23.05
CA THR A 250 -42.99 -2.95 23.90
C THR A 250 -42.07 -3.94 23.19
N ASP A 251 -42.56 -4.60 22.14
CA ASP A 251 -41.83 -5.61 21.36
C ASP A 251 -41.41 -5.08 19.98
N TRP A 252 -40.11 -5.09 19.71
CA TRP A 252 -39.54 -4.70 18.43
C TRP A 252 -40.14 -5.46 17.23
N GLN A 253 -40.32 -6.78 17.37
CA GLN A 253 -40.81 -7.62 16.27
C GLN A 253 -42.24 -7.24 15.87
N VAL A 254 -43.07 -6.88 16.86
CA VAL A 254 -44.46 -6.45 16.63
C VAL A 254 -44.48 -5.07 15.97
N ALA A 255 -43.68 -4.13 16.45
CA ALA A 255 -43.55 -2.79 15.86
C ALA A 255 -43.06 -2.85 14.41
N ARG A 256 -42.01 -3.64 14.14
CA ARG A 256 -41.44 -3.84 12.81
C ARG A 256 -42.47 -4.39 11.82
N ALA A 257 -43.33 -5.32 12.23
CA ALA A 257 -44.38 -5.87 11.37
C ALA A 257 -45.39 -4.80 10.89
N GLN A 258 -45.60 -3.74 11.68
CA GLN A 258 -46.52 -2.64 11.31
C GLN A 258 -45.94 -1.70 10.26
N VAL A 259 -44.61 -1.52 10.25
CA VAL A 259 -43.94 -0.57 9.34
C VAL A 259 -43.34 -1.25 8.12
N HIS A 260 -42.99 -2.53 8.21
CA HIS A 260 -42.29 -3.23 7.14
C HIS A 260 -43.12 -3.31 5.85
N GLY A 261 -42.64 -2.67 4.79
CA GLY A 261 -43.30 -2.57 3.49
C GLY A 261 -44.43 -1.52 3.43
N TYR A 262 -44.53 -0.61 4.41
CA TYR A 262 -45.43 0.54 4.37
C TYR A 262 -44.66 1.79 3.92
N SER A 263 -45.08 2.44 2.84
CA SER A 263 -44.39 3.63 2.32
C SER A 263 -44.57 4.83 3.26
N GLY A 264 -43.48 5.55 3.56
CA GLY A 264 -43.52 6.71 4.45
C GLY A 264 -43.72 6.39 5.94
N PHE A 265 -43.36 5.17 6.38
CA PHE A 265 -43.48 4.81 7.78
C PHE A 265 -42.62 5.70 8.70
N ARG A 266 -43.14 6.00 9.89
CA ARG A 266 -42.43 6.78 10.93
C ARG A 266 -42.46 5.99 12.23
N MET A 267 -41.29 5.55 12.69
CA MET A 267 -41.13 4.78 13.93
C MET A 267 -39.86 5.19 14.67
N LYS A 268 -39.96 5.31 16.00
CA LYS A 268 -38.84 5.66 16.89
C LYS A 268 -38.96 4.90 18.22
N LYS A 269 -37.84 4.61 18.88
CA LYS A 269 -37.79 3.95 20.19
C LYS A 269 -37.49 4.95 21.31
N PHE A 270 -38.10 4.74 22.47
CA PHE A 270 -38.01 5.59 23.66
C PHE A 270 -37.83 4.73 24.91
N LEU A 271 -37.29 5.32 25.98
CA LEU A 271 -37.21 4.69 27.30
C LEU A 271 -38.48 4.94 28.12
N ASP A 272 -39.19 6.05 27.85
CA ASP A 272 -40.43 6.40 28.53
C ASP A 272 -41.65 6.22 27.61
N TYR A 273 -42.73 5.67 28.17
CA TYR A 273 -43.99 5.46 27.45
C TYR A 273 -44.66 6.79 27.06
N SER A 274 -44.53 7.82 27.90
CA SER A 274 -45.14 9.13 27.64
C SER A 274 -44.45 9.83 26.47
N GLU A 275 -43.11 9.80 26.42
CA GLU A 275 -42.34 10.30 25.27
C GLU A 275 -42.70 9.58 23.97
N ALA A 276 -42.86 8.25 24.04
CA ALA A 276 -43.30 7.44 22.91
C ALA A 276 -44.70 7.88 22.41
N GLN A 277 -45.60 8.24 23.32
CA GLN A 277 -46.95 8.68 22.99
C GLN A 277 -46.97 10.10 22.40
N GLU A 278 -46.15 11.02 22.90
CA GLU A 278 -45.98 12.37 22.33
C GLU A 278 -45.42 12.31 20.91
N TYR A 279 -44.45 11.43 20.65
CA TYR A 279 -43.90 11.24 19.31
C TYR A 279 -44.97 10.84 18.29
N ILE A 280 -45.92 9.99 18.69
CA ILE A 280 -47.06 9.60 17.85
C ILE A 280 -47.97 10.81 17.63
N GLY A 281 -48.30 11.58 18.67
CA GLY A 281 -49.14 12.77 18.55
C GLY A 281 -48.59 13.80 17.57
N ASN A 282 -47.28 14.07 17.62
CA ASN A 282 -46.63 15.06 16.76
C ASN A 282 -46.42 14.57 15.32
N ASN A 283 -46.29 13.26 15.10
CA ASN A 283 -45.99 12.69 13.79
C ASN A 283 -47.18 11.94 13.14
N CYS A 284 -48.34 11.91 13.79
CA CYS A 284 -49.55 11.33 13.23
C CYS A 284 -50.11 12.28 12.16
N VAL A 285 -49.83 11.98 10.89
CA VAL A 285 -50.48 12.66 9.77
C VAL A 285 -51.89 12.06 9.63
N TYR A 286 -52.88 12.74 10.19
CA TYR A 286 -54.28 12.37 10.04
C TYR A 286 -54.71 12.70 8.60
N TYR A 287 -54.84 11.70 7.73
CA TYR A 287 -55.52 11.86 6.45
C TYR A 287 -57.03 11.97 6.70
N GLY A 288 -57.47 13.15 7.13
CA GLY A 288 -58.86 13.57 7.03
C GLY A 288 -59.03 14.41 5.77
N GLU A 289 -59.95 14.00 4.91
CA GLU A 289 -60.55 14.89 3.90
C GLU A 289 -61.08 16.15 4.63
N ASP A 290 -60.61 17.33 4.24
CA ASP A 290 -61.47 18.47 3.87
C ASP A 290 -60.65 19.74 3.58
N GLU A 291 -61.29 20.55 2.73
CA GLU A 291 -60.90 21.76 2.01
C GLU A 291 -60.36 22.96 2.82
N GLU A 292 -59.61 23.77 2.05
CA GLU A 292 -59.58 25.25 2.05
C GLU A 292 -58.71 26.07 3.03
N GLU A 293 -57.85 26.85 2.36
CA GLU A 293 -57.40 28.23 2.62
C GLU A 293 -56.47 28.59 3.80
N LYS A 294 -55.28 29.07 3.38
CA LYS A 294 -54.59 30.31 3.78
C LYS A 294 -54.12 30.48 5.23
N ASN A 295 -52.81 30.60 5.42
CA ASN A 295 -52.12 31.90 5.43
C ASN A 295 -50.62 31.70 5.72
N ASP A 296 -49.83 32.27 4.81
CA ASP A 296 -48.57 33.00 4.94
C ASP A 296 -47.75 32.98 6.26
N GLU A 297 -46.43 33.01 6.01
CA GLU A 297 -45.31 33.56 6.78
C GLU A 297 -44.43 32.59 7.59
N ASP A 298 -43.19 32.52 7.08
CA ASP A 298 -41.92 32.30 7.73
C ASP A 298 -41.67 30.95 8.43
N ASP A 299 -40.89 30.09 7.77
CA ASP A 299 -39.71 29.49 8.40
C ASP A 299 -38.76 28.93 7.31
N GLU A 300 -37.54 29.45 7.30
CA GLU A 300 -36.38 28.94 6.54
C GLU A 300 -36.07 27.51 7.00
N GLU A 301 -36.43 26.50 6.21
CA GLU A 301 -35.81 25.17 6.31
C GLU A 301 -34.95 24.91 5.09
N GLU A 302 -33.64 24.95 5.35
CA GLU A 302 -32.54 24.53 4.51
C GLU A 302 -32.75 23.07 4.07
N LEU A 303 -33.41 22.89 2.93
CA LEU A 303 -33.48 21.59 2.25
C LEU A 303 -32.06 21.26 1.78
N GLU A 304 -31.40 20.32 2.48
CA GLU A 304 -30.23 19.62 1.96
C GLU A 304 -30.58 19.07 0.57
N GLN A 305 -30.13 19.76 -0.47
CA GLN A 305 -30.20 19.29 -1.83
C GLN A 305 -29.31 18.05 -1.89
N GLU A 306 -29.90 16.86 -1.82
CA GLU A 306 -29.20 15.62 -2.13
C GLU A 306 -28.51 15.82 -3.48
N GLN A 307 -27.18 15.84 -3.46
CA GLN A 307 -26.36 16.09 -4.64
C GLN A 307 -26.60 14.96 -5.64
N VAL A 308 -27.43 15.23 -6.65
CA VAL A 308 -27.73 14.30 -7.74
C VAL A 308 -26.55 14.29 -8.70
N TRP A 309 -25.95 13.12 -8.92
CA TRP A 309 -24.87 12.94 -9.87
C TRP A 309 -25.40 12.64 -11.27
N TYR A 310 -24.82 13.29 -12.28
CA TYR A 310 -25.09 13.07 -13.70
C TYR A 310 -23.92 12.33 -14.35
N TYR A 311 -24.19 11.25 -15.06
CA TYR A 311 -23.21 10.41 -15.74
C TYR A 311 -23.31 10.65 -17.25
N ALA A 312 -22.30 11.29 -17.84
CA ALA A 312 -22.26 11.63 -19.26
C ALA A 312 -21.54 10.53 -20.04
N VAL A 313 -22.25 9.85 -20.92
CA VAL A 313 -21.70 8.89 -21.89
C VAL A 313 -21.48 9.64 -23.20
N ALA A 314 -20.23 9.96 -23.51
CA ALA A 314 -19.85 10.63 -24.75
C ALA A 314 -19.56 9.63 -25.89
N VAL A 315 -19.05 8.45 -25.56
CA VAL A 315 -18.83 7.34 -26.51
C VAL A 315 -19.33 6.05 -25.88
N GLY A 316 -20.32 5.43 -26.51
CA GLY A 316 -20.98 4.22 -26.04
C GLY A 316 -22.14 3.83 -26.95
N ARG A 317 -22.90 2.81 -26.57
CA ARG A 317 -24.07 2.31 -27.33
C ARG A 317 -25.16 3.37 -27.50
N ARG A 318 -25.34 4.21 -26.47
CA ARG A 318 -26.21 5.39 -26.49
C ARG A 318 -25.47 6.53 -25.81
N VAL A 319 -25.24 7.59 -26.57
CA VAL A 319 -24.63 8.84 -26.10
C VAL A 319 -25.71 9.66 -25.40
N GLY A 320 -25.43 10.15 -24.19
CA GLY A 320 -26.39 10.88 -23.39
C GLY A 320 -26.00 11.01 -21.92
N ILE A 321 -26.82 11.73 -21.16
CA ILE A 321 -26.65 11.97 -19.73
C ILE A 321 -27.62 11.07 -18.96
N TYR A 322 -27.10 10.37 -17.96
CA TYR A 322 -27.82 9.41 -17.13
C TYR A 322 -27.80 9.87 -15.67
N THR A 323 -28.91 9.73 -14.95
CA THR A 323 -28.98 10.04 -13.50
C THR A 323 -28.67 8.82 -12.63
N SER A 324 -28.59 7.63 -13.24
CA SER A 324 -28.24 6.37 -12.59
C SER A 324 -26.90 5.86 -13.13
N ARG A 325 -26.02 5.41 -12.20
CA ARG A 325 -24.71 4.85 -12.54
C ARG A 325 -24.81 3.58 -13.36
N ASP A 326 -25.75 2.70 -12.99
CA ASP A 326 -25.89 1.38 -13.61
C ASP A 326 -26.36 1.51 -15.07
N ASP A 327 -27.28 2.45 -15.33
CA ASP A 327 -27.79 2.73 -16.68
C ASP A 327 -26.67 3.26 -17.59
N ALA A 328 -25.78 4.11 -17.05
CA ALA A 328 -24.63 4.65 -17.77
C ALA A 328 -23.60 3.56 -18.09
N LEU A 329 -23.32 2.68 -17.12
CA LEU A 329 -22.38 1.56 -17.28
C LEU A 329 -22.87 0.55 -18.33
N GLU A 330 -24.18 0.29 -18.40
CA GLU A 330 -24.75 -0.59 -19.42
C GLU A 330 -24.51 -0.07 -20.85
N GLN A 331 -24.42 1.25 -21.03
CA GLN A 331 -24.16 1.84 -22.35
C GLN A 331 -22.71 1.69 -22.81
N VAL A 332 -21.77 1.56 -21.88
CA VAL A 332 -20.34 1.51 -22.19
C VAL A 332 -19.76 0.10 -22.09
N TYR A 333 -20.47 -0.83 -21.43
CA TYR A 333 -20.03 -2.20 -21.25
C TYR A 333 -19.75 -2.89 -22.60
N GLN A 334 -18.51 -3.33 -22.78
CA GLN A 334 -17.97 -3.96 -24.01
C GLN A 334 -17.94 -3.04 -25.24
N TYR A 335 -17.99 -1.71 -25.07
CA TYR A 335 -17.82 -0.76 -26.17
C TYR A 335 -16.36 -0.29 -26.23
N PRO A 336 -15.63 -0.51 -27.34
CA PRO A 336 -14.23 -0.08 -27.45
C PRO A 336 -14.15 1.45 -27.44
N ASN A 337 -13.14 2.00 -26.74
CA ASN A 337 -12.89 3.44 -26.59
C ASN A 337 -14.08 4.22 -26.00
N PHE A 338 -14.82 3.62 -25.07
CA PHE A 338 -15.92 4.31 -24.40
C PHE A 338 -15.42 5.53 -23.62
N ARG A 339 -16.25 6.57 -23.57
CA ARG A 339 -15.96 7.81 -22.84
C ARG A 339 -17.13 8.09 -21.89
N LEU A 340 -16.88 7.91 -20.59
CA LEU A 340 -17.85 8.09 -19.51
C LEU A 340 -17.24 8.94 -18.40
N LYS A 341 -17.94 9.99 -17.97
CA LYS A 341 -17.53 10.83 -16.83
C LYS A 341 -18.75 11.26 -16.01
N LYS A 342 -18.59 11.41 -14.70
CA LYS A 342 -19.65 11.88 -13.79
C LYS A 342 -19.46 13.36 -13.42
N PHE A 343 -20.57 14.06 -13.25
CA PHE A 343 -20.65 15.50 -13.00
C PHE A 343 -21.71 15.76 -11.92
N LEU A 344 -21.55 16.88 -11.21
CA LEU A 344 -22.55 17.37 -10.27
C LEU A 344 -23.60 18.26 -10.97
N ASP A 345 -23.21 18.93 -12.06
CA ASP A 345 -24.09 19.76 -12.85
C ASP A 345 -24.44 19.12 -14.20
N TYR A 346 -25.68 19.29 -14.64
CA TYR A 346 -26.16 18.78 -15.93
C TYR A 346 -25.49 19.49 -17.11
N SER A 347 -25.16 20.78 -16.97
CA SER A 347 -24.56 21.58 -18.06
C SER A 347 -23.13 21.15 -18.32
N GLU A 348 -22.34 20.90 -17.27
CA GLU A 348 -20.98 20.36 -17.40
C GLU A 348 -20.96 18.97 -18.06
N ALA A 349 -21.93 18.12 -17.70
CA ALA A 349 -22.12 16.81 -18.34
C ALA A 349 -22.42 16.94 -19.85
N GLN A 350 -23.17 17.97 -20.24
CA GLN A 350 -23.51 18.24 -21.64
C GLN A 350 -22.29 18.76 -22.43
N GLU A 351 -21.53 19.69 -21.86
CA GLU A 351 -20.29 20.21 -22.48
C GLU A 351 -19.25 19.10 -22.70
N TYR A 352 -19.14 18.16 -21.77
CA TYR A 352 -18.29 16.99 -21.95
C TYR A 352 -18.72 16.15 -23.17
N ILE A 353 -20.01 15.91 -23.36
CA ILE A 353 -20.50 15.18 -24.54
C ILE A 353 -20.19 15.97 -25.82
N ASP A 354 -20.44 17.28 -25.82
CA ASP A 354 -20.25 18.12 -27.00
C ASP A 354 -18.76 18.24 -27.40
N THR A 355 -17.86 18.42 -26.43
CA THR A 355 -16.39 18.43 -26.64
C THR A 355 -15.90 17.11 -27.25
N ASN A 356 -16.46 15.99 -26.79
CA ASN A 356 -16.08 14.67 -27.27
C ASN A 356 -16.78 14.27 -28.58
N ARG A 357 -17.87 14.96 -28.96
CA ARG A 357 -18.60 14.76 -30.21
C ARG A 357 -17.87 15.38 -31.39
N GLU A 358 -17.15 16.49 -31.16
CA GLU A 358 -16.42 17.22 -32.19
C GLU A 358 -15.18 16.47 -32.72
N TYR A 359 -14.66 15.50 -31.96
CA TYR A 359 -13.50 14.68 -32.33
C TYR A 359 -13.79 13.44 -33.20
N CYS A 360 -15.07 13.06 -33.39
CA CYS A 360 -15.44 11.83 -34.11
C CYS A 360 -16.13 12.09 -35.47
N GLY A 361 -16.02 13.30 -36.00
CA GLY A 361 -16.81 13.73 -37.16
C GLY A 361 -16.02 14.46 -38.23
N ASN A 362 -14.86 13.96 -38.68
CA ASN A 362 -14.36 14.32 -40.00
C ASN A 362 -13.36 13.30 -40.56
N GLU A 363 -13.78 12.50 -41.54
CA GLU A 363 -12.87 11.77 -42.42
C GLU A 363 -12.23 12.75 -43.42
N GLY A 364 -10.90 12.85 -43.40
CA GLY A 364 -10.13 13.62 -44.38
C GLY A 364 -8.66 13.28 -44.26
N TRP A 365 -8.19 12.40 -45.15
CA TRP A 365 -6.77 12.07 -45.34
C TRP A 365 -5.94 13.31 -45.63
N GLU A 366 -4.84 13.51 -44.90
CA GLU A 366 -3.59 14.06 -45.45
C GLU A 366 -2.42 13.71 -44.51
N GLU A 367 -1.34 13.20 -45.11
CA GLU A 367 -0.05 12.94 -44.47
C GLU A 367 0.56 14.25 -43.94
N SER A 368 1.00 14.29 -42.68
CA SER A 368 2.04 15.20 -42.23
C SER A 368 2.64 14.75 -40.90
N ASP A 369 3.84 14.22 -41.01
CA ASP A 369 5.02 14.37 -40.15
C ASP A 369 4.94 15.36 -38.98
N GLY A 370 5.44 14.89 -37.82
CA GLY A 370 6.07 15.73 -36.79
C GLY A 370 5.42 15.66 -35.41
N GLU A 371 6.15 15.07 -34.46
CA GLU A 371 6.34 15.49 -33.05
C GLU A 371 5.08 15.93 -32.28
N SER A 372 4.66 15.36 -31.16
CA SER A 372 5.32 14.83 -29.97
C SER A 372 4.25 15.07 -28.89
N GLU A 373 3.87 14.11 -28.07
CA GLU A 373 3.27 14.36 -26.75
C GLU A 373 3.08 13.04 -26.01
N ASP A 374 3.46 13.10 -24.74
CA ASP A 374 3.60 12.00 -23.81
C ASP A 374 2.32 11.16 -23.69
N MET A 375 2.33 10.00 -24.34
CA MET A 375 1.43 8.90 -24.02
C MET A 375 1.92 8.26 -22.72
N GLU A 376 1.13 8.38 -21.66
CA GLU A 376 1.18 7.46 -20.53
C GLU A 376 1.02 6.04 -21.09
N LYS A 377 2.15 5.34 -21.24
CA LYS A 377 2.16 3.92 -21.61
C LYS A 377 1.47 3.17 -20.48
N GLU A 378 0.20 2.85 -20.66
CA GLU A 378 -0.42 1.79 -19.87
C GLU A 378 0.50 0.56 -19.98
N GLU A 379 1.03 0.10 -18.84
CA GLU A 379 1.96 -1.01 -18.73
C GLU A 379 1.30 -2.30 -19.20
N THR A 380 1.19 -2.46 -20.51
CA THR A 380 0.66 -3.64 -21.15
C THR A 380 1.72 -4.73 -21.07
N TRP A 381 1.48 -5.74 -20.24
CA TRP A 381 2.41 -6.85 -20.08
C TRP A 381 2.29 -7.83 -21.25
N PHE A 382 3.44 -8.21 -21.81
CA PHE A 382 3.58 -9.21 -22.85
C PHE A 382 3.97 -10.56 -22.24
N TYR A 383 3.13 -11.57 -22.40
CA TYR A 383 3.35 -12.93 -21.92
C TYR A 383 3.93 -13.79 -23.06
N ALA A 384 5.23 -14.07 -23.00
CA ALA A 384 5.93 -14.89 -23.97
C ALA A 384 5.83 -16.38 -23.59
N VAL A 385 5.20 -17.18 -24.45
CA VAL A 385 5.14 -18.65 -24.32
C VAL A 385 6.14 -19.27 -25.28
N ALA A 386 7.29 -19.68 -24.75
CA ALA A 386 8.35 -20.32 -25.52
C ALA A 386 8.13 -21.83 -25.71
N VAL A 387 7.49 -22.49 -24.74
CA VAL A 387 7.10 -23.90 -24.84
C VAL A 387 5.68 -24.05 -24.30
N GLY A 388 4.77 -24.49 -25.16
CA GLY A 388 3.34 -24.66 -24.85
C GLY A 388 2.60 -25.23 -26.06
N ARG A 389 1.27 -25.26 -26.01
CA ARG A 389 0.40 -25.69 -27.12
C ARG A 389 0.54 -24.78 -28.35
N HIS A 390 0.57 -23.47 -28.11
CA HIS A 390 0.89 -22.46 -29.11
C HIS A 390 1.95 -21.51 -28.57
N THR A 391 3.12 -21.53 -29.20
CA THR A 391 4.24 -20.63 -28.87
C THR A 391 4.01 -19.26 -29.49
N GLY A 392 4.28 -18.19 -28.74
CA GLY A 392 4.05 -16.82 -29.17
C GLY A 392 3.93 -15.84 -28.00
N ILE A 393 3.73 -14.57 -28.33
CA ILE A 393 3.57 -13.49 -27.36
C ILE A 393 2.08 -13.15 -27.24
N TYR A 394 1.58 -13.11 -26.02
CA TYR A 394 0.18 -12.83 -25.68
C TYR A 394 0.10 -11.54 -24.87
N THR A 395 -0.89 -10.70 -25.12
CA THR A 395 -1.13 -9.47 -24.33
C THR A 395 -2.12 -9.70 -23.17
N SER A 396 -2.70 -10.89 -23.10
CA SER A 396 -3.63 -11.33 -22.06
C SER A 396 -3.04 -12.52 -21.29
N HIS A 397 -3.11 -12.45 -19.95
CA HIS A 397 -2.62 -13.51 -19.06
C HIS A 397 -3.38 -14.82 -19.23
N ASP A 398 -4.71 -14.72 -19.35
CA ASP A 398 -5.59 -15.89 -19.44
C ASP A 398 -5.33 -16.67 -20.73
N ASP A 399 -5.16 -15.96 -21.84
CA ASP A 399 -4.84 -16.56 -23.15
C ASP A 399 -3.49 -17.30 -23.11
N ALA A 400 -2.49 -16.73 -22.44
CA ALA A 400 -1.17 -17.35 -22.28
C ALA A 400 -1.23 -18.61 -21.40
N ILE A 401 -2.02 -18.57 -20.31
CA ILE A 401 -2.23 -19.72 -19.41
C ILE A 401 -2.89 -20.88 -20.15
N GLU A 402 -3.89 -20.62 -21.00
CA GLU A 402 -4.56 -21.67 -21.78
C GLU A 402 -3.57 -22.46 -22.67
N GLN A 403 -2.49 -21.82 -23.11
CA GLN A 403 -1.47 -22.47 -23.93
C GLN A 403 -0.53 -23.36 -23.14
N VAL A 404 -0.25 -23.02 -21.88
CA VAL A 404 0.73 -23.74 -21.07
C VAL A 404 0.11 -24.73 -20.09
N HIS A 405 -1.14 -24.50 -19.69
CA HIS A 405 -1.81 -25.29 -18.68
C HIS A 405 -1.94 -26.77 -19.09
N GLY A 406 -1.25 -27.64 -18.34
CA GLY A 406 -1.21 -29.09 -18.60
C GLY A 406 -0.24 -29.53 -19.70
N TYR A 407 0.63 -28.64 -20.22
CA TYR A 407 1.69 -28.99 -21.16
C TYR A 407 3.00 -29.33 -20.42
N PRO A 408 3.57 -30.54 -20.58
CA PRO A 408 4.81 -30.91 -19.90
C PRO A 408 6.00 -30.07 -20.37
N GLY A 409 6.75 -29.51 -19.41
CA GLY A 409 7.95 -28.71 -19.73
C GLY A 409 7.66 -27.33 -20.31
N PHE A 410 6.46 -26.78 -20.06
CA PHE A 410 6.12 -25.44 -20.54
C PHE A 410 7.09 -24.38 -20.02
N ARG A 411 7.35 -23.37 -20.87
CA ARG A 411 8.22 -22.23 -20.56
C ARG A 411 7.48 -20.96 -20.94
N MET A 412 7.17 -20.15 -19.95
CA MET A 412 6.48 -18.88 -20.12
C MET A 412 7.05 -17.83 -19.17
N LYS A 413 7.19 -16.60 -19.68
CA LYS A 413 7.64 -15.45 -18.89
C LYS A 413 6.92 -14.18 -19.39
N LYS A 414 6.71 -13.22 -18.48
CA LYS A 414 6.09 -11.94 -18.79
C LYS A 414 7.16 -10.84 -18.91
N PHE A 415 6.93 -9.88 -19.79
CA PHE A 415 7.83 -8.78 -20.13
C PHE A 415 7.01 -7.48 -20.23
N LEU A 416 7.67 -6.36 -19.98
CA LEU A 416 7.09 -5.02 -20.19
C LEU A 416 7.25 -4.57 -21.65
N ASP A 417 8.22 -5.14 -22.36
CA ASP A 417 8.57 -4.78 -23.72
C ASP A 417 8.37 -5.97 -24.67
N TYR A 418 7.92 -5.69 -25.89
CA TYR A 418 7.64 -6.72 -26.90
C TYR A 418 8.94 -7.35 -27.42
N ASP A 419 10.00 -6.55 -27.57
CA ASP A 419 11.27 -7.04 -28.13
C ASP A 419 11.95 -7.99 -27.12
N GLU A 420 11.92 -7.66 -25.82
CA GLU A 420 12.38 -8.58 -24.76
C GLU A 420 11.60 -9.92 -24.73
N ALA A 421 10.30 -9.88 -25.01
CA ALA A 421 9.45 -11.06 -25.09
C ALA A 421 9.80 -11.94 -26.31
N GLU A 422 10.17 -11.32 -27.43
CA GLU A 422 10.61 -12.01 -28.65
C GLU A 422 11.97 -12.70 -28.45
N GLU A 423 12.95 -11.99 -27.86
CA GLU A 423 14.27 -12.55 -27.54
C GLU A 423 14.17 -13.78 -26.63
N TYR A 424 13.25 -13.76 -25.66
CA TYR A 424 13.01 -14.90 -24.78
C TYR A 424 12.48 -16.14 -25.54
N ILE A 425 11.64 -15.94 -26.55
CA ILE A 425 11.15 -17.03 -27.39
C ILE A 425 12.28 -17.58 -28.24
N ASP A 426 13.04 -16.71 -28.91
CA ASP A 426 14.17 -17.10 -29.77
C ASP A 426 15.23 -17.87 -29.00
N PHE A 427 15.65 -17.36 -27.83
CA PHE A 427 16.63 -18.04 -26.98
C PHE A 427 16.18 -19.45 -26.57
N ASN A 428 14.88 -19.62 -26.27
CA ASN A 428 14.33 -20.89 -25.84
C ASN A 428 13.95 -21.83 -27.01
N GLN A 429 13.76 -21.32 -28.23
CA GLN A 429 13.56 -22.13 -29.43
C GLN A 429 14.88 -22.72 -29.95
N VAL A 430 15.98 -21.96 -29.89
CA VAL A 430 17.31 -22.40 -30.35
C VAL A 430 17.85 -23.59 -29.55
N TYR A 431 17.45 -23.73 -28.28
CA TYR A 431 17.84 -24.84 -27.42
C TYR A 431 17.01 -26.14 -27.60
N SER A 432 16.01 -26.17 -28.48
CA SER A 432 15.18 -27.37 -28.75
C SER A 432 15.54 -28.12 -30.04
N SER A 433 16.45 -27.61 -30.87
CA SER A 433 16.96 -28.35 -32.03
C SER A 433 18.34 -28.93 -31.73
N GLU A 434 18.36 -30.21 -31.36
CA GLU A 434 19.57 -31.02 -31.27
C GLU A 434 20.31 -31.09 -32.63
N GLU A 435 21.48 -30.47 -32.73
CA GLU A 435 22.61 -31.01 -33.51
C GLU A 435 23.90 -30.90 -32.68
N ASP A 436 24.30 -32.05 -32.14
CA ASP A 436 25.66 -32.56 -31.93
C ASP A 436 26.80 -31.65 -32.42
N TRP A 437 27.56 -31.01 -31.50
CA TRP A 437 29.02 -30.80 -31.64
C TRP A 437 29.71 -30.50 -30.29
N GLY A 438 30.46 -31.49 -29.84
CA GLY A 438 31.77 -31.42 -29.15
C GLY A 438 32.15 -30.19 -28.31
N SER A 439 32.15 -30.41 -26.99
CA SER A 439 33.24 -30.09 -26.06
C SER A 439 34.17 -28.91 -26.38
N GLU A 440 34.01 -27.81 -25.64
CA GLU A 440 35.14 -27.08 -25.08
C GLU A 440 34.74 -26.44 -23.75
N SER A 441 35.56 -26.72 -22.76
CA SER A 441 35.39 -26.46 -21.34
C SER A 441 35.82 -25.05 -20.96
N GLU A 442 34.97 -24.27 -20.28
CA GLU A 442 35.31 -23.13 -19.40
C GLU A 442 34.18 -22.92 -18.35
N PRO A 443 34.46 -22.27 -17.20
CA PRO A 443 34.32 -22.87 -15.87
C PRO A 443 32.89 -22.89 -15.30
N GLU A 444 32.61 -23.96 -14.57
CA GLU A 444 31.39 -24.16 -13.79
C GLU A 444 31.32 -23.13 -12.66
N GLU A 445 30.43 -22.13 -12.79
CA GLU A 445 29.86 -21.47 -11.61
C GLU A 445 29.01 -22.52 -10.88
N GLU A 446 29.42 -22.84 -9.65
CA GLU A 446 28.70 -23.76 -8.77
C GLU A 446 27.31 -23.19 -8.44
N VAL A 447 26.34 -23.43 -9.32
CA VAL A 447 24.93 -23.25 -9.00
C VAL A 447 24.59 -24.22 -7.89
N GLU A 448 24.47 -23.67 -6.67
CA GLU A 448 24.10 -24.36 -5.42
C GLU A 448 22.73 -25.05 -5.60
N SER A 449 22.78 -26.27 -6.15
CA SER A 449 21.61 -27.11 -6.36
C SER A 449 21.24 -27.82 -5.06
N TRP A 450 19.99 -27.62 -4.61
CA TRP A 450 19.49 -28.22 -3.39
C TRP A 450 19.13 -29.70 -3.61
N TYR A 451 19.53 -30.55 -2.68
CA TYR A 451 19.18 -31.97 -2.63
C TYR A 451 18.05 -32.23 -1.64
N TYR A 452 16.94 -32.80 -2.11
CA TYR A 452 15.76 -33.13 -1.31
C TYR A 452 15.78 -34.60 -0.88
N ALA A 453 16.01 -34.85 0.40
CA ALA A 453 16.07 -36.18 0.98
C ALA A 453 14.71 -36.60 1.54
N VAL A 454 14.13 -37.69 1.00
CA VAL A 454 12.89 -38.32 1.48
C VAL A 454 13.25 -39.53 2.33
N GLY A 455 13.06 -39.41 3.65
CA GLY A 455 13.30 -40.46 4.63
C GLY A 455 12.10 -41.38 4.87
N VAL A 456 10.87 -40.86 4.74
CA VAL A 456 9.61 -41.63 4.81
C VAL A 456 8.66 -41.10 3.75
N GLY A 457 8.25 -41.96 2.83
CA GLY A 457 7.39 -41.65 1.69
C GLY A 457 7.23 -42.87 0.79
N ARG A 458 6.58 -42.68 -0.38
CA ARG A 458 6.35 -43.72 -1.39
C ARG A 458 7.66 -44.31 -1.94
N SER A 459 8.64 -43.44 -2.21
CA SER A 459 9.98 -43.83 -2.63
C SER A 459 11.02 -43.09 -1.81
N ILE A 460 11.80 -43.84 -1.03
CA ILE A 460 12.84 -43.32 -0.13
C ILE A 460 14.11 -43.08 -0.95
N GLY A 461 14.67 -41.88 -0.89
CA GLY A 461 15.83 -41.49 -1.69
C GLY A 461 16.13 -39.99 -1.63
N VAL A 462 17.18 -39.58 -2.34
CA VAL A 462 17.53 -38.16 -2.54
C VAL A 462 17.16 -37.77 -3.95
N TYR A 463 16.52 -36.60 -4.10
CA TYR A 463 16.05 -36.05 -5.37
C TYR A 463 16.65 -34.66 -5.57
N THR A 464 16.96 -34.33 -6.81
CA THR A 464 17.44 -32.99 -7.20
C THR A 464 16.27 -32.04 -7.48
N ASP A 465 15.11 -32.57 -7.87
CA ASP A 465 13.91 -31.80 -8.15
C ASP A 465 12.92 -31.84 -6.99
N TRP A 466 12.53 -30.65 -6.52
CA TRP A 466 11.50 -30.46 -5.48
C TRP A 466 10.19 -31.20 -5.82
N GLN A 467 9.71 -31.06 -7.05
CA GLN A 467 8.41 -31.61 -7.46
C GLN A 467 8.42 -33.15 -7.40
N ILE A 468 9.55 -33.78 -7.75
CA ILE A 468 9.71 -35.23 -7.71
C ILE A 468 9.70 -35.70 -6.25
N ALA A 469 10.42 -35.00 -5.37
CA ALA A 469 10.46 -35.29 -3.93
C ALA A 469 9.08 -35.12 -3.28
N LEU A 470 8.37 -34.04 -3.59
CA LEU A 470 7.02 -33.75 -3.09
C LEU A 470 6.02 -34.84 -3.48
N ASN A 471 6.06 -35.31 -4.72
CA ASN A 471 5.21 -36.41 -5.20
C ASN A 471 5.42 -37.73 -4.43
N GLN A 472 6.59 -37.94 -3.82
CA GLN A 472 6.86 -39.11 -2.99
C GLN A 472 6.20 -39.03 -1.61
N VAL A 473 6.04 -37.82 -1.06
CA VAL A 473 5.55 -37.62 0.31
C VAL A 473 4.09 -37.19 0.38
N HIS A 474 3.57 -36.57 -0.68
CA HIS A 474 2.22 -36.04 -0.72
C HIS A 474 1.16 -37.14 -0.47
N GLY A 475 0.40 -36.98 0.62
CA GLY A 475 -0.62 -37.94 1.06
C GLY A 475 -0.09 -39.20 1.73
N TYR A 476 1.21 -39.27 2.08
CA TYR A 476 1.79 -40.39 2.82
C TYR A 476 1.79 -40.11 4.34
N PRO A 477 1.12 -40.91 5.18
CA PRO A 477 1.06 -40.68 6.62
C PRO A 477 2.46 -40.74 7.27
N GLY A 478 2.79 -39.74 8.08
CA GLY A 478 4.07 -39.69 8.80
C GLY A 478 5.29 -39.45 7.90
N PHE A 479 5.11 -38.78 6.76
CA PHE A 479 6.21 -38.49 5.84
C PHE A 479 7.32 -37.67 6.51
N ARG A 480 8.56 -37.94 6.10
CA ARG A 480 9.77 -37.26 6.59
C ARG A 480 10.62 -36.85 5.40
N MET A 481 10.79 -35.54 5.18
CA MET A 481 11.58 -34.98 4.10
C MET A 481 12.34 -33.73 4.54
N LYS A 482 13.57 -33.55 4.05
CA LYS A 482 14.42 -32.39 4.35
C LYS A 482 15.32 -32.04 3.15
N LYS A 483 15.63 -30.76 2.94
CA LYS A 483 16.55 -30.28 1.90
C LYS A 483 17.96 -30.04 2.46
N PHE A 484 18.97 -30.29 1.63
CA PHE A 484 20.40 -30.21 1.95
C PHE A 484 21.14 -29.55 0.79
N LEU A 485 22.26 -28.90 1.08
CA LEU A 485 23.18 -28.38 0.05
C LEU A 485 24.16 -29.46 -0.43
N ASP A 486 24.50 -30.41 0.45
CA ASP A 486 25.39 -31.53 0.12
C ASP A 486 24.62 -32.85 -0.09
N LEU A 487 24.98 -33.55 -1.16
CA LEU A 487 24.40 -34.86 -1.50
C LEU A 487 24.71 -35.91 -0.43
N SER A 488 25.89 -35.84 0.21
CA SER A 488 26.28 -36.82 1.22
C SER A 488 25.46 -36.66 2.49
N GLU A 489 25.24 -35.42 2.94
CA GLU A 489 24.34 -35.10 4.06
C GLU A 489 22.90 -35.56 3.79
N ALA A 490 22.39 -35.34 2.58
CA ALA A 490 21.07 -35.81 2.17
C ALA A 490 20.93 -37.34 2.32
N TRP A 491 21.94 -38.10 1.89
CA TRP A 491 21.96 -39.56 2.04
C TRP A 491 22.09 -40.01 3.49
N GLN A 492 22.79 -39.27 4.35
CA GLN A 492 22.85 -39.58 5.78
C GLN A 492 21.47 -39.47 6.43
N TYR A 493 20.71 -38.42 6.11
CA TYR A 493 19.34 -38.25 6.61
C TYR A 493 18.41 -39.39 6.19
N VAL A 494 18.49 -39.83 4.93
CA VAL A 494 17.73 -41.00 4.44
C VAL A 494 18.10 -42.27 5.21
N ARG A 495 19.40 -42.48 5.49
CA ARG A 495 19.88 -43.65 6.24
C ARG A 495 19.45 -43.63 7.70
N GLN A 496 19.48 -42.48 8.36
CA GLN A 496 19.00 -42.31 9.74
C GLN A 496 17.49 -42.59 9.83
N SER A 497 16.73 -42.13 8.84
CA SER A 497 15.27 -42.29 8.78
C SER A 497 14.80 -43.74 8.55
N LYS A 498 15.67 -44.64 8.05
CA LYS A 498 15.39 -46.07 7.87
C LYS A 498 15.48 -46.89 9.17
N ASN A 499 16.07 -46.33 10.23
CA ASN A 499 16.30 -47.04 11.50
C ASN A 499 15.23 -46.78 12.58
N TYR A 500 14.11 -46.13 12.21
CA TYR A 500 13.01 -45.76 13.11
C TYR A 500 11.67 -46.29 12.64
#